data_AF-A0A967B3H9-F1
#
_entry.id   AF-A0A967B3H9-F1
#
_cell.length_a   1.000
_cell.length_b   1.000
_cell.length_c   1.000
_cell.angle_alpha   90.00
_cell.angle_beta   90.00
_cell.angle_gamma   90.00
#
_symmetry.space_group_name_H-M   'P 1'
#
loop_
_entity.id
_entity.type
_entity.pdbx_description
1 polymer ?
#
loop_
_entity_poly.entity_id
_entity_poly.type
_entity_poly.pdbx_seq_one_letter_code
_entity_poly.pdbx_strand_id
1 'polypeptide(L)'
;MIGRAESDVGSVELGIDIEALDDVARAYARFGQRYVDRVLAPHERRDLRDRSRQVRYIAGRFAAKEAAIKAWGVTAATPVAWSRVVVEQTRSGLIVTAPHLGAAPVRVSLSVTEQAAYAVALGGRRDPANAVDTVGHGEGLGMAQDTVDATIIEVLDEQARLVGPAGDLARDANLFEAGMTSHASVNVMLGVEDAFDIEFPDALLTKKTFTSIASIADAVQQIQGDEATL
;
A
#
# COMPACT_ATOMS: atom_id res chain seq x y z
N MET A 1 21.08 36.72 -30.35
CA MET A 1 20.64 35.33 -30.15
C MET A 1 20.72 35.09 -28.64
N ILE A 2 19.58 35.21 -27.94
CA ILE A 2 19.54 35.17 -26.48
C ILE A 2 19.33 33.70 -26.11
N GLY A 3 20.40 33.03 -25.66
CA GLY A 3 20.30 31.66 -25.17
C GLY A 3 19.44 31.65 -23.91
N ARG A 4 18.28 31.01 -23.97
CA ARG A 4 17.55 30.62 -22.76
C ARG A 4 18.44 29.60 -22.06
N ALA A 5 18.98 29.96 -20.91
CA ALA A 5 19.40 28.98 -19.93
C ALA A 5 18.14 28.20 -19.54
N GLU A 6 17.99 26.98 -20.04
CA GLU A 6 17.12 26.00 -19.41
C GLU A 6 17.70 25.78 -18.00
N SER A 7 17.10 26.44 -17.02
CA SER A 7 17.32 26.11 -15.63
C SER A 7 16.90 24.65 -15.45
N ASP A 8 17.83 23.80 -15.03
CA ASP A 8 17.60 22.43 -14.56
C ASP A 8 16.75 22.49 -13.26
N VAL A 9 15.50 22.93 -13.40
CA VAL A 9 14.49 22.76 -12.37
C VAL A 9 14.09 21.31 -12.52
N GLY A 10 14.68 20.45 -11.67
CA GLY A 10 14.34 19.02 -11.62
C GLY A 10 12.83 18.84 -11.71
N SER A 11 12.40 17.88 -12.53
CA SER A 11 10.98 17.68 -12.87
C SER A 11 10.11 17.65 -11.62
N VAL A 12 9.19 18.60 -11.52
CA VAL A 12 8.20 18.66 -10.44
C VAL A 12 7.10 17.66 -10.77
N GLU A 13 6.94 16.66 -9.90
CA GLU A 13 5.88 15.67 -9.94
C GLU A 13 4.82 15.99 -8.89
N LEU A 14 3.57 15.67 -9.23
CA LEU A 14 2.41 15.84 -8.35
C LEU A 14 1.75 14.48 -8.12
N GLY A 15 1.40 14.21 -6.87
CA GLY A 15 0.54 13.10 -6.51
C GLY A 15 -0.70 13.60 -5.76
N ILE A 16 -1.85 13.00 -6.05
CA ILE A 16 -3.11 13.29 -5.37
C ILE A 16 -3.75 11.99 -4.91
N ASP A 17 -4.38 12.04 -3.74
CA ASP A 17 -5.13 10.92 -3.21
C ASP A 17 -6.33 11.35 -2.36
N ILE A 18 -7.34 10.48 -2.32
CA ILE A 18 -8.54 10.61 -1.51
C ILE A 18 -8.80 9.28 -0.80
N GLU A 19 -9.02 9.33 0.51
CA GLU A 19 -9.30 8.17 1.33
C GLU A 19 -10.64 8.35 2.06
N ALA A 20 -11.58 7.42 1.86
CA ALA A 20 -12.88 7.46 2.51
C ALA A 20 -12.78 6.99 3.97
N LEU A 21 -13.31 7.78 4.91
CA LEU A 21 -13.23 7.47 6.34
C LEU A 21 -13.99 6.19 6.69
N ASP A 22 -15.10 5.93 6.02
CA ASP A 22 -15.90 4.73 6.26
C ASP A 22 -15.14 3.45 5.88
N ASP A 23 -14.22 3.54 4.91
CA ASP A 23 -13.41 2.41 4.45
C ASP A 23 -12.36 2.05 5.49
N VAL A 24 -11.65 3.07 5.96
CA VAL A 24 -10.72 2.99 7.08
C VAL A 24 -11.42 2.52 8.36
N ALA A 25 -12.64 2.99 8.64
CA ALA A 25 -13.41 2.58 9.80
C ALA A 25 -13.77 1.10 9.75
N ARG A 26 -14.21 0.58 8.60
CA ARG A 26 -14.49 -0.85 8.40
C ARG A 26 -13.23 -1.69 8.54
N ALA A 27 -12.14 -1.31 7.89
CA ALA A 27 -10.86 -2.01 7.98
C ALA A 27 -10.34 -2.03 9.43
N TYR A 28 -10.37 -0.90 10.12
CA TYR A 28 -9.94 -0.82 11.51
C TYR A 28 -10.84 -1.62 12.46
N ALA A 29 -12.16 -1.61 12.26
CA ALA A 29 -13.08 -2.42 13.05
C ALA A 29 -12.85 -3.93 12.84
N ARG A 30 -12.48 -4.33 11.62
CA ARG A 30 -12.23 -5.73 11.25
C ARG A 30 -10.88 -6.23 11.77
N PHE A 31 -9.80 -5.51 11.46
CA PHE A 31 -8.42 -5.98 11.66
C PHE A 31 -7.70 -5.35 12.86
N GLY A 32 -8.30 -4.31 13.47
CA GLY A 32 -7.79 -3.69 14.68
C GLY A 32 -6.35 -3.19 14.56
N GLN A 33 -5.50 -3.64 15.49
CA GLN A 33 -4.12 -3.18 15.61
C GLN A 33 -3.24 -3.60 14.43
N ARG A 34 -3.53 -4.74 13.78
CA ARG A 34 -2.75 -5.21 12.61
C ARG A 34 -2.84 -4.23 11.45
N TYR A 35 -4.04 -3.71 11.19
CA TYR A 35 -4.25 -2.66 10.18
C TYR A 35 -3.47 -1.38 10.51
N VAL A 36 -3.51 -0.96 11.78
CA VAL A 36 -2.72 0.20 12.25
C VAL A 36 -1.22 -0.04 12.08
N ASP A 37 -0.74 -1.22 12.44
CA ASP A 37 0.68 -1.53 12.42
C ASP A 37 1.23 -1.60 10.99
N ARG A 38 0.37 -2.03 10.06
CA ARG A 38 0.68 -2.06 8.64
C ARG A 38 0.74 -0.69 8.00
N VAL A 39 -0.24 0.16 8.31
CA VAL A 39 -0.38 1.48 7.69
C VAL A 39 0.53 2.52 8.35
N LEU A 40 0.69 2.49 9.68
CA LEU A 40 1.38 3.53 10.43
C LEU A 40 2.76 3.11 10.93
N ALA A 41 3.70 4.05 10.85
CA ALA A 41 5.00 3.95 11.50
C ALA A 41 4.84 3.92 13.02
N PRO A 42 5.72 3.26 13.78
CA PRO A 42 5.60 3.12 15.23
C PRO A 42 5.41 4.44 15.98
N HIS A 43 6.05 5.53 15.52
CA HIS A 43 5.92 6.84 16.16
C HIS A 43 4.61 7.56 15.76
N GLU A 44 4.05 7.31 14.58
CA GLU A 44 2.75 7.85 14.14
C GLU A 44 1.59 7.27 14.98
N ARG A 45 1.76 6.06 15.53
CA ARG A 45 0.76 5.39 16.38
C ARG A 45 0.54 6.07 17.72
N ARG A 46 1.52 6.87 18.19
CA ARG A 46 1.46 7.58 19.49
C ARG A 46 0.37 8.64 19.55
N ASP A 47 -0.11 9.09 18.39
CA ASP A 47 -1.15 10.11 18.25
C ASP A 47 -2.57 9.50 18.18
N LEU A 48 -2.70 8.17 18.20
CA LEU A 48 -3.99 7.46 18.20
C LEU A 48 -4.71 7.42 19.56
N ARG A 49 -4.35 8.28 20.53
CA ARG A 49 -4.90 8.20 21.90
C ARG A 49 -6.39 8.57 21.98
N ASP A 50 -6.88 9.38 21.04
CA ASP A 50 -8.28 9.76 20.97
C ASP A 50 -9.03 8.85 19.99
N ARG A 51 -9.79 7.89 20.52
CA ARG A 51 -10.59 6.94 19.75
C ARG A 51 -11.57 7.62 18.79
N SER A 52 -12.08 8.80 19.12
CA SER A 52 -13.02 9.53 18.26
C SER A 52 -12.35 10.11 17.00
N ARG A 53 -11.02 10.24 17.01
CA ARG A 53 -10.22 10.81 15.91
C ARG A 53 -9.34 9.80 15.20
N GLN A 54 -9.25 8.56 15.69
CA GLN A 54 -8.39 7.51 15.12
C GLN A 54 -8.64 7.29 13.64
N VAL A 55 -9.90 7.11 13.23
CA VAL A 55 -10.27 6.88 11.82
C VAL A 55 -9.82 8.04 10.93
N ARG A 56 -10.10 9.29 11.36
CA ARG A 56 -9.67 10.51 10.63
C ARG A 56 -8.16 10.59 10.49
N TYR A 57 -7.46 10.28 11.57
CA TYR A 57 -6.01 10.31 11.60
C TYR A 57 -5.42 9.26 10.65
N ILE A 58 -5.90 8.02 10.72
CA ILE A 58 -5.43 6.93 9.85
C ILE A 58 -5.73 7.25 8.38
N ALA A 59 -6.96 7.70 8.07
CA ALA A 59 -7.33 8.12 6.71
C ALA A 59 -6.43 9.25 6.18
N GLY A 60 -6.14 10.24 7.03
CA GLY A 60 -5.23 11.33 6.67
C GLY A 60 -3.80 10.87 6.38
N ARG A 61 -3.29 9.89 7.15
CA ARG A 61 -1.97 9.30 6.90
C ARG A 61 -1.97 8.44 5.64
N PHE A 62 -3.03 7.68 5.39
CA PHE A 62 -3.17 6.88 4.19
C PHE A 62 -3.12 7.76 2.93
N ALA A 63 -4.00 8.77 2.86
CA ALA A 63 -4.03 9.70 1.73
C ALA A 63 -2.69 10.43 1.53
N ALA A 64 -2.06 10.90 2.62
CA ALA A 64 -0.77 11.58 2.55
C ALA A 64 0.36 10.67 2.00
N LYS A 65 0.38 9.40 2.42
CA LYS A 65 1.37 8.42 1.95
C LYS A 65 1.16 8.08 0.48
N GLU A 66 -0.08 7.83 0.05
CA GLU A 66 -0.40 7.57 -1.36
C GLU A 66 -0.06 8.74 -2.26
N ALA A 67 -0.43 9.96 -1.88
CA ALA A 67 -0.08 11.15 -2.63
C ALA A 67 1.45 11.25 -2.80
N ALA A 68 2.23 10.97 -1.75
CA ALA A 68 3.69 10.97 -1.82
C ALA A 68 4.24 9.84 -2.72
N ILE A 69 3.73 8.61 -2.60
CA ILE A 69 4.13 7.45 -3.41
C ILE A 69 3.92 7.74 -4.90
N LYS A 70 2.78 8.36 -5.26
CA LYS A 70 2.48 8.78 -6.63
C LYS A 70 3.43 9.88 -7.11
N ALA A 71 3.68 10.90 -6.27
CA ALA A 71 4.62 11.99 -6.61
C ALA A 71 6.06 11.48 -6.81
N TRP A 72 6.48 10.44 -6.08
CA TRP A 72 7.80 9.84 -6.27
C TRP A 72 7.94 9.01 -7.55
N GLY A 73 6.84 8.71 -8.25
CA GLY A 73 6.85 7.83 -9.41
C GLY A 73 7.19 6.38 -9.06
N VAL A 74 6.86 5.94 -7.84
CA VAL A 74 7.03 4.55 -7.42
C VAL A 74 6.09 3.67 -8.25
N THR A 75 6.64 2.66 -8.91
CA THR A 75 5.88 1.77 -9.78
C THR A 75 5.46 0.51 -9.03
N ALA A 76 4.53 -0.24 -9.64
CA ALA A 76 4.01 -1.50 -9.10
C ALA A 76 5.09 -2.54 -8.73
N ALA A 77 6.24 -2.50 -9.42
CA ALA A 77 7.32 -3.45 -9.21
C ALA A 77 8.15 -3.16 -7.96
N THR A 78 8.04 -1.97 -7.37
CA THR A 78 8.81 -1.60 -6.17
C THR A 78 7.99 -1.93 -4.92
N PRO A 79 8.49 -2.83 -4.04
CA PRO A 79 7.89 -3.06 -2.73
C PRO A 79 7.73 -1.76 -1.94
N VAL A 80 6.60 -1.58 -1.27
CA VAL A 80 6.38 -0.42 -0.39
C VAL A 80 5.99 -0.90 0.99
N ALA A 81 6.92 -0.76 1.93
CA ALA A 81 6.62 -0.95 3.34
C ALA A 81 5.90 0.31 3.87
N TRP A 82 4.58 0.28 3.89
CA TRP A 82 3.72 1.41 4.28
C TRP A 82 4.05 2.01 5.66
N SER A 83 4.36 1.16 6.62
CA SER A 83 4.82 1.55 7.96
C SER A 83 6.19 2.25 7.98
N ARG A 84 6.94 2.20 6.86
CA ARG A 84 8.21 2.89 6.64
C ARG A 84 8.09 4.13 5.74
N VAL A 85 6.90 4.42 5.22
CA VAL A 85 6.56 5.73 4.66
C VAL A 85 6.01 6.56 5.81
N VAL A 86 6.64 7.69 6.12
CA VAL A 86 6.41 8.42 7.37
C VAL A 86 5.87 9.80 7.07
N VAL A 87 4.80 10.22 7.75
CA VAL A 87 4.24 11.57 7.64
C VAL A 87 4.56 12.38 8.91
N GLU A 88 5.44 13.36 8.79
CA GLU A 88 5.88 14.21 9.91
C GLU A 88 5.26 15.60 9.85
N GLN A 89 4.79 16.10 11.00
CA GLN A 89 4.38 17.50 11.14
C GLN A 89 5.60 18.37 11.41
N THR A 90 5.87 19.33 10.53
CA THR A 90 6.91 20.35 10.72
C THR A 90 6.30 21.73 10.96
N ARG A 91 7.14 22.71 11.29
CA ARG A 91 6.73 24.13 11.35
C ARG A 91 6.20 24.67 10.03
N SER A 92 6.54 24.02 8.92
CA SER A 92 6.24 24.46 7.56
C SER A 92 5.19 23.60 6.84
N GLY A 93 4.47 22.75 7.60
CA GLY A 93 3.48 21.81 7.06
C GLY A 93 3.90 20.35 7.21
N LEU A 94 3.14 19.46 6.57
CA LEU A 94 3.40 18.03 6.57
C LEU A 94 4.49 17.68 5.56
N ILE A 95 5.41 16.81 5.97
CA ILE A 95 6.43 16.23 5.11
C ILE A 95 6.25 14.72 5.13
N VAL A 96 6.32 14.08 3.96
CA VAL A 96 6.35 12.63 3.84
C VAL A 96 7.75 12.18 3.43
N THR A 97 8.27 11.16 4.12
CA THR A 97 9.59 10.59 3.85
C THR A 97 9.51 9.07 3.68
N ALA A 98 10.37 8.52 2.83
CA ALA A 98 10.54 7.08 2.66
C ALA A 98 12.00 6.77 2.28
N PRO A 99 12.96 6.84 3.22
CA PRO A 99 14.37 6.65 2.91
C PRO A 99 14.68 5.31 2.22
N HIS A 100 13.94 4.25 2.57
CA HIS A 100 14.06 2.93 1.98
C HIS A 100 13.76 2.87 0.46
N LEU A 101 13.08 3.88 -0.08
CA LEU A 101 12.77 3.99 -1.51
C LEU A 101 13.77 4.86 -2.29
N GLY A 102 14.81 5.40 -1.62
CA GLY A 102 15.72 6.38 -2.21
C GLY A 102 15.04 7.70 -2.56
N ALA A 103 13.88 7.98 -1.95
CA ALA A 103 13.02 9.10 -2.31
C ALA A 103 13.32 10.35 -1.46
N ALA A 104 13.41 11.50 -2.12
CA ALA A 104 13.55 12.78 -1.43
C ALA A 104 12.26 13.12 -0.66
N PRO A 105 12.35 13.80 0.50
CA PRO A 105 11.16 14.25 1.24
C PRO A 105 10.22 15.11 0.38
N VAL A 106 8.91 14.91 0.53
CA VAL A 106 7.89 15.68 -0.20
C VAL A 106 6.97 16.41 0.75
N ARG A 107 6.53 17.60 0.34
CA ARG A 107 5.54 18.36 1.12
C ARG A 107 4.15 17.87 0.74
N VAL A 108 3.29 17.75 1.76
CA VAL A 108 1.89 17.35 1.58
C VAL A 108 0.97 18.41 2.17
N SER A 109 -0.06 18.76 1.42
CA SER A 109 -1.25 19.44 1.93
C SER A 109 -2.32 18.39 2.21
N LEU A 110 -2.92 18.43 3.39
CA LEU A 110 -3.93 17.48 3.84
C LEU A 110 -5.17 18.23 4.32
N SER A 111 -6.34 17.78 3.87
CA SER A 111 -7.64 18.21 4.37
C SER A 111 -8.45 16.98 4.76
N VAL A 112 -9.13 17.02 5.92
CA VAL A 112 -9.96 15.91 6.39
C VAL A 112 -11.35 16.44 6.71
N THR A 113 -12.38 15.81 6.14
CA THR A 113 -13.78 16.14 6.38
C THR A 113 -14.43 15.10 7.29
N GLU A 114 -15.77 15.09 7.35
CA GLU A 114 -16.55 14.02 7.97
C GLU A 114 -16.55 12.73 7.14
N GLN A 115 -16.28 12.80 5.83
CA GLN A 115 -16.47 11.67 4.91
C GLN A 115 -15.16 11.17 4.31
N ALA A 116 -14.19 12.05 4.04
CA ALA A 116 -12.96 11.69 3.37
C ALA A 116 -11.76 12.54 3.81
N ALA A 117 -10.56 11.98 3.65
CA ALA A 117 -9.29 12.68 3.69
C ALA A 117 -8.78 12.91 2.26
N TYR A 118 -8.24 14.10 2.00
CA TYR A 118 -7.73 14.53 0.71
C TYR A 118 -6.29 14.98 0.86
N ALA A 119 -5.37 14.44 0.06
CA ALA A 119 -3.97 14.80 0.11
C ALA A 119 -3.42 15.16 -1.27
N VAL A 120 -2.59 16.20 -1.31
CA VAL A 120 -1.80 16.58 -2.49
C VAL A 120 -0.33 16.66 -2.08
N ALA A 121 0.53 15.94 -2.81
CA ALA A 121 1.97 15.93 -2.63
C ALA A 121 2.67 16.59 -3.82
N LEU A 122 3.71 17.37 -3.53
CA LEU A 122 4.59 17.99 -4.52
C LEU A 122 6.03 17.59 -4.23
N GLY A 123 6.72 17.04 -5.23
CA GLY A 123 8.05 16.47 -5.08
C GLY A 123 8.83 16.34 -6.39
N GLY A 124 10.11 16.00 -6.29
CA GLY A 124 10.87 15.54 -7.44
C GLY A 124 10.69 14.05 -7.66
N ARG A 125 10.63 13.60 -8.92
CA ARG A 125 10.64 12.17 -9.24
C ARG A 125 11.86 11.50 -8.62
N ARG A 126 11.70 10.31 -8.03
CA ARG A 126 12.87 9.58 -7.52
C ARG A 126 13.81 9.21 -8.67
N ASP A 127 15.11 9.18 -8.40
CA ASP A 127 16.05 8.53 -9.30
C ASP A 127 15.95 7.00 -9.08
N PRO A 128 15.54 6.21 -10.09
CA PRO A 128 15.46 4.75 -9.95
C PRO A 128 16.80 4.09 -9.58
N ALA A 129 17.94 4.74 -9.83
CA ALA A 129 19.26 4.23 -9.46
C ALA A 129 19.54 4.20 -7.95
N ASN A 130 18.73 4.90 -7.13
CA ASN A 130 18.85 4.93 -5.67
C ASN A 130 17.93 3.93 -4.95
N ALA A 131 17.24 3.04 -5.68
CA ALA A 131 16.45 1.97 -5.09
C ALA A 131 17.39 0.86 -4.56
N VAL A 132 17.19 0.42 -3.32
CA VAL A 132 17.95 -0.69 -2.74
C VAL A 132 17.25 -1.99 -3.10
N ASP A 133 17.82 -2.78 -4.01
CA ASP A 133 17.28 -4.08 -4.44
C ASP A 133 17.39 -5.12 -3.32
N THR A 134 16.29 -5.81 -3.03
CA THR A 134 16.30 -7.09 -2.30
C THR A 134 15.38 -8.06 -3.02
N VAL A 135 15.98 -9.03 -3.71
CA VAL A 135 15.28 -10.13 -4.39
C VAL A 135 15.87 -11.46 -3.92
N GLY A 136 15.00 -12.35 -3.48
CA GLY A 136 15.24 -13.80 -3.40
C GLY A 136 13.98 -14.49 -3.92
N HIS A 137 14.14 -15.48 -4.80
CA HIS A 137 13.07 -16.37 -5.28
C HIS A 137 13.43 -17.78 -4.87
N GLY A 138 12.51 -18.47 -4.19
CA GLY A 138 12.57 -19.89 -3.87
C GLY A 138 11.24 -20.53 -4.26
N GLU A 139 11.31 -21.64 -5.01
CA GLU A 139 10.15 -22.42 -5.45
C GLU A 139 9.91 -23.61 -4.52
N GLY A 140 8.65 -23.95 -4.23
CA GLY A 140 8.33 -25.20 -3.53
C GLY A 140 6.87 -25.44 -3.15
N LEU A 141 6.18 -26.21 -4.01
CA LEU A 141 5.15 -27.24 -3.76
C LEU A 141 3.99 -27.00 -2.76
N GLY A 142 2.77 -26.92 -3.32
CA GLY A 142 1.56 -26.52 -2.62
C GLY A 142 0.51 -27.60 -2.28
N MET A 143 -0.53 -27.07 -1.63
CA MET A 143 -1.87 -27.62 -1.48
C MET A 143 -2.57 -27.75 -2.84
N ALA A 144 -3.70 -28.47 -2.90
CA ALA A 144 -4.53 -28.51 -4.12
C ALA A 144 -4.94 -27.09 -4.54
N GLN A 145 -4.46 -26.65 -5.71
CA GLN A 145 -4.55 -25.28 -6.21
C GLN A 145 -5.98 -24.69 -6.15
N ASP A 146 -6.98 -25.53 -6.41
CA ASP A 146 -8.39 -25.15 -6.45
C ASP A 146 -8.94 -24.70 -5.09
N THR A 147 -8.38 -25.19 -3.97
CA THR A 147 -8.82 -24.77 -2.62
C THR A 147 -8.22 -23.43 -2.23
N VAL A 148 -6.96 -23.17 -2.60
CA VAL A 148 -6.28 -21.89 -2.33
C VAL A 148 -6.96 -20.77 -3.12
N ASP A 149 -7.21 -20.99 -4.41
CA ASP A 149 -7.83 -20.00 -5.26
C ASP A 149 -9.27 -19.66 -4.79
N ALA A 150 -10.05 -20.66 -4.36
CA ALA A 150 -11.39 -20.44 -3.81
C ALA A 150 -11.39 -19.54 -2.57
N THR A 151 -10.50 -19.81 -1.59
CA THR A 151 -10.37 -18.96 -0.40
C THR A 151 -9.90 -17.55 -0.76
N ILE A 152 -8.99 -17.40 -1.72
CA ILE A 152 -8.56 -16.07 -2.18
C ILE A 152 -9.73 -15.32 -2.83
N ILE A 153 -10.55 -15.99 -3.64
CA ILE A 153 -11.76 -15.40 -4.25
C ILE A 153 -12.72 -14.90 -3.17
N GLU A 154 -12.96 -15.68 -2.11
CA GLU A 154 -13.80 -15.25 -0.99
C GLU A 154 -13.25 -13.99 -0.30
N VAL A 155 -11.95 -13.94 -0.03
CA VAL A 155 -11.30 -12.74 0.53
C VAL A 155 -11.41 -11.55 -0.42
N LEU A 156 -11.25 -11.75 -1.72
CA LEU A 156 -11.38 -10.67 -2.72
C LEU A 156 -12.81 -10.14 -2.77
N ASP A 157 -13.82 -11.00 -2.77
CA ASP A 157 -15.22 -10.58 -2.77
C ASP A 157 -15.58 -9.74 -1.53
N GLU A 158 -15.01 -10.07 -0.38
CA GLU A 158 -15.22 -9.31 0.84
C GLU A 158 -14.46 -7.98 0.89
N GLN A 159 -13.21 -7.95 0.41
CA GLN A 159 -12.26 -6.88 0.74
C GLN A 159 -11.83 -6.03 -0.46
N ALA A 160 -11.80 -6.58 -1.68
CA ALA A 160 -11.15 -5.96 -2.84
C ALA A 160 -12.01 -4.89 -3.53
N ARG A 161 -13.35 -4.93 -3.35
CA ARG A 161 -14.33 -4.01 -3.95
C ARG A 161 -14.23 -3.92 -5.48
N LEU A 162 -14.11 -5.09 -6.10
CA LEU A 162 -14.02 -5.22 -7.54
C LEU A 162 -15.33 -4.80 -8.22
N VAL A 163 -15.23 -4.49 -9.51
CA VAL A 163 -16.40 -4.27 -10.37
C VAL A 163 -16.96 -5.63 -10.78
N GLY A 164 -17.70 -6.26 -9.87
CA GLY A 164 -18.28 -7.59 -10.03
C GLY A 164 -17.62 -8.66 -9.14
N PRO A 165 -18.13 -9.89 -9.16
CA PRO A 165 -17.59 -11.01 -8.38
C PRO A 165 -16.16 -11.38 -8.81
N ALA A 166 -15.29 -11.66 -7.85
CA ALA A 166 -13.91 -12.08 -8.10
C ALA A 166 -13.85 -13.42 -8.84
N GLY A 167 -14.82 -14.31 -8.61
CA GLY A 167 -14.89 -15.62 -9.27
C GLY A 167 -15.14 -15.57 -10.79
N ASP A 168 -15.59 -14.42 -11.32
CA ASP A 168 -15.77 -14.24 -12.76
C ASP A 168 -14.47 -13.81 -13.47
N LEU A 169 -13.43 -13.45 -12.71
CA LEU A 169 -12.15 -13.01 -13.25
C LEU A 169 -11.26 -14.21 -13.61
N ALA A 170 -10.48 -14.05 -14.69
CA ALA A 170 -9.39 -14.98 -14.98
C ALA A 170 -8.36 -14.94 -13.83
N ARG A 171 -7.74 -16.09 -13.54
CA ARG A 171 -6.78 -16.23 -12.43
C ARG A 171 -5.60 -15.25 -12.53
N ASP A 172 -5.21 -14.88 -13.74
CA ASP A 172 -4.13 -13.95 -14.07
C ASP A 172 -4.62 -12.51 -14.36
N ALA A 173 -5.92 -12.25 -14.27
CA ALA A 173 -6.49 -10.92 -14.50
C ALA A 173 -5.91 -9.88 -13.52
N ASN A 174 -5.70 -8.66 -14.01
CA ASN A 174 -5.20 -7.56 -13.21
C ASN A 174 -6.33 -6.99 -12.32
N LEU A 175 -6.27 -7.30 -11.02
CA LEU A 175 -7.26 -6.88 -10.02
C LEU A 175 -7.37 -5.35 -9.92
N PHE A 176 -6.30 -4.61 -10.18
CA PHE A 176 -6.34 -3.14 -10.18
C PHE A 176 -7.10 -2.58 -11.39
N GLU A 177 -7.04 -3.26 -12.54
CA GLU A 177 -7.86 -2.92 -13.71
C GLU A 177 -9.32 -3.33 -13.49
N ALA A 178 -9.55 -4.38 -12.71
CA ALA A 178 -10.87 -4.81 -12.26
C ALA A 178 -11.47 -3.94 -11.13
N GLY A 179 -10.77 -2.88 -10.71
CA GLY A 179 -11.28 -1.86 -9.78
C GLY A 179 -10.69 -1.90 -8.36
N MET A 180 -9.77 -2.81 -8.07
CA MET A 180 -9.11 -2.85 -6.76
C MET A 180 -8.24 -1.60 -6.55
N THR A 181 -8.43 -0.94 -5.41
CA THR A 181 -7.61 0.22 -5.01
C THR A 181 -6.40 -0.21 -4.18
N SER A 182 -5.39 0.65 -4.03
CA SER A 182 -4.26 0.39 -3.13
C SER A 182 -4.73 0.17 -1.68
N HIS A 183 -5.74 0.92 -1.22
CA HIS A 183 -6.37 0.69 0.09
C HIS A 183 -6.97 -0.72 0.19
N ALA A 184 -7.76 -1.11 -0.80
CA ALA A 184 -8.37 -2.44 -0.85
C ALA A 184 -7.31 -3.55 -0.84
N SER A 185 -6.15 -3.35 -1.48
CA SER A 185 -5.05 -4.32 -1.45
C SER A 185 -4.45 -4.55 -0.05
N VAL A 186 -4.46 -3.55 0.83
CA VAL A 186 -4.04 -3.73 2.23
C VAL A 186 -5.07 -4.59 2.98
N ASN A 187 -6.36 -4.39 2.73
CA ASN A 187 -7.42 -5.18 3.35
C ASN A 187 -7.43 -6.63 2.83
N VAL A 188 -7.23 -6.82 1.53
CA VAL A 188 -7.04 -8.15 0.91
C VAL A 188 -5.85 -8.85 1.55
N MET A 189 -4.71 -8.17 1.69
CA MET A 189 -3.52 -8.73 2.33
C MET A 189 -3.83 -9.20 3.76
N LEU A 190 -4.44 -8.37 4.61
CA LEU A 190 -4.82 -8.77 5.97
C LEU A 190 -5.85 -9.91 5.98
N GLY A 191 -6.80 -9.90 5.04
CA GLY A 191 -7.79 -10.96 4.89
C GLY A 191 -7.16 -12.31 4.49
N VAL A 192 -6.16 -12.28 3.62
CA VAL A 192 -5.39 -13.48 3.24
C VAL A 192 -4.56 -13.97 4.43
N GLU A 193 -3.90 -13.08 5.17
CA GLU A 193 -3.19 -13.46 6.40
C GLU A 193 -4.12 -14.15 7.41
N ASP A 194 -5.32 -13.60 7.64
CA ASP A 194 -6.33 -14.20 8.52
C ASP A 194 -6.81 -15.57 8.01
N ALA A 195 -7.07 -15.69 6.70
CA ALA A 195 -7.65 -16.89 6.10
C ALA A 195 -6.66 -18.07 6.05
N PHE A 196 -5.37 -17.78 5.88
CA PHE A 196 -4.31 -18.80 5.76
C PHE A 196 -3.44 -18.93 7.01
N ASP A 197 -3.68 -18.12 8.05
CA ASP A 197 -2.89 -18.03 9.29
C ASP A 197 -1.40 -17.79 9.02
N ILE A 198 -1.11 -16.80 8.16
CA ILE A 198 0.26 -16.41 7.75
C ILE A 198 0.53 -14.92 8.04
N GLU A 199 1.79 -14.49 7.96
CA GLU A 199 2.17 -13.07 7.94
C GLU A 199 3.01 -12.76 6.69
N PHE A 200 2.64 -11.75 5.91
CA PHE A 200 3.41 -11.39 4.73
C PHE A 200 4.67 -10.59 5.10
N PRO A 201 5.88 -11.07 4.73
CA PRO A 201 7.10 -10.32 4.96
C PRO A 201 7.20 -9.09 4.06
N ASP A 202 7.86 -8.02 4.52
CA ASP A 202 8.04 -6.72 3.81
C ASP A 202 8.45 -6.88 2.33
N ALA A 203 9.26 -7.89 1.99
CA ALA A 203 9.72 -8.17 0.63
C ALA A 203 8.59 -8.60 -0.33
N LEU A 204 7.55 -9.25 0.19
CA LEU A 204 6.36 -9.66 -0.57
C LEU A 204 5.27 -8.59 -0.58
N LEU A 205 5.49 -7.42 0.04
CA LEU A 205 4.50 -6.34 0.12
C LEU A 205 4.61 -5.41 -1.09
N THR A 206 4.44 -6.02 -2.25
CA THR A 206 4.57 -5.39 -3.56
C THR A 206 3.22 -5.37 -4.26
N LYS A 207 3.01 -4.40 -5.16
CA LYS A 207 1.80 -4.39 -5.98
C LYS A 207 1.71 -5.66 -6.84
N LYS A 208 2.84 -6.18 -7.34
CA LYS A 208 2.94 -7.43 -8.11
C LYS A 208 2.32 -8.61 -7.35
N THR A 209 2.62 -8.76 -6.06
CA THR A 209 2.09 -9.83 -5.20
C THR A 209 0.57 -9.84 -5.19
N PHE A 210 -0.05 -8.65 -5.19
CA PHE A 210 -1.49 -8.47 -5.15
C PHE A 210 -2.10 -8.12 -6.52
N THR A 211 -1.39 -8.35 -7.63
CA THR A 211 -1.90 -8.01 -8.98
C THR A 211 -2.99 -8.95 -9.46
N SER A 212 -2.93 -10.24 -9.11
CA SER A 212 -3.87 -11.26 -9.59
C SER A 212 -4.08 -12.36 -8.56
N ILE A 213 -5.14 -13.16 -8.72
CA ILE A 213 -5.40 -14.35 -7.89
C ILE A 213 -4.18 -15.28 -7.92
N ALA A 214 -3.60 -15.49 -9.10
CA ALA A 214 -2.40 -16.29 -9.27
C ALA A 214 -1.23 -15.76 -8.43
N SER A 215 -0.94 -14.45 -8.50
CA SER A 215 0.19 -13.87 -7.76
C SER A 215 0.01 -13.95 -6.24
N ILE A 216 -1.22 -13.81 -5.75
CA ILE A 216 -1.53 -13.96 -4.32
C ILE A 216 -1.34 -15.43 -3.91
N ALA A 217 -1.86 -16.37 -4.70
CA ALA A 217 -1.73 -17.80 -4.42
C ALA A 217 -0.27 -18.25 -4.37
N ASP A 218 0.55 -17.80 -5.34
CA ASP A 218 1.98 -18.12 -5.39
C ASP A 218 2.71 -17.59 -4.15
N ALA A 219 2.35 -16.39 -3.68
CA ALA A 219 2.96 -15.79 -2.49
C ALA A 219 2.53 -16.50 -1.19
N VAL A 220 1.27 -16.90 -1.06
CA VAL A 220 0.78 -17.70 0.08
C VAL A 220 1.54 -19.02 0.16
N GLN A 221 1.66 -19.72 -0.97
CA GLN A 221 2.37 -21.00 -1.04
C GLN A 221 3.86 -20.84 -0.68
N GLN A 222 4.50 -19.76 -1.16
CA GLN A 222 5.88 -19.46 -0.80
C GLN A 222 6.06 -19.31 0.71
N ILE A 223 5.19 -18.54 1.38
CA ILE A 223 5.27 -18.30 2.83
C ILE A 223 5.09 -19.60 3.63
N GLN A 224 4.09 -20.41 3.28
CA GLN A 224 3.82 -21.67 3.96
C GLN A 224 4.95 -22.70 3.75
N GLY A 225 5.61 -22.69 2.59
CA GLY A 225 6.78 -23.52 2.32
C GLY A 225 8.00 -23.13 3.17
N ASP A 226 8.20 -21.83 3.40
CA ASP A 226 9.28 -21.32 4.24
C ASP A 226 9.07 -21.67 5.73
N GLU A 227 7.83 -21.64 6.23
CA GLU A 227 7.50 -22.03 7.62
C GLU A 227 7.66 -23.54 7.87
N ALA A 228 7.37 -24.38 6.87
CA ALA A 228 7.51 -25.84 6.98
C ALA A 228 8.98 -26.32 6.99
N THR A 229 9.93 -25.45 6.65
CA THR A 229 11.36 -25.77 6.56
C THR A 229 12.14 -25.40 7.85
N LEU A 230 11.49 -24.72 8.81
CA LEU A 230 12.06 -24.33 10.12
C LEU A 230 11.77 -25.36 11.23
#